data_AF-A0A351KWH5-F1
#
_entry.id   AF-A0A351KWH5-F1
#
_cell.length_a   1.000
_cell.length_b   1.000
_cell.length_c   1.000
_cell.angle_alpha   90.00
_cell.angle_beta   90.00
_cell.angle_gamma   90.00
#
_symmetry.space_group_name_H-M   'P 1'
#
loop_
_entity.id
_entity.type
_entity.pdbx_description
1 polymer ?
#
loop_
_entity_poly.entity_id
_entity_poly.type
_entity_poly.pdbx_seq_one_letter_code
_entity_poly.pdbx_strand_id
1 'polypeptide(L)'
;PFTGVLNRGYSASTFWLRIRIDPEGATDRLILRVRPNYLDEVVLFDPMDGRAGGTVRGDEQRAQDRYQSLNLNFTLAAGNAPRDVWLRIRTDSTLLVALEALDLDEAIRADTL
;
A
#
# COMPACT_ATOMS: atom_id res chain seq x y z
N PRO A 1 -9.95 -11.28 -1.64
CA PRO A 1 -8.57 -10.77 -1.87
C PRO A 1 -8.36 -10.20 -3.28
N PHE A 2 -7.69 -9.04 -3.41
CA PHE A 2 -7.33 -8.40 -4.69
C PHE A 2 -5.82 -8.52 -4.95
N THR A 3 -5.42 -8.77 -6.21
CA THR A 3 -4.02 -8.81 -6.64
C THR A 3 -3.83 -8.10 -7.99
N GLY A 4 -2.86 -7.19 -8.08
CA GLY A 4 -2.50 -6.51 -9.32
C GLY A 4 -1.01 -6.20 -9.42
N VAL A 5 -0.47 -6.19 -10.64
CA VAL A 5 0.94 -5.88 -10.92
C VAL A 5 1.06 -4.75 -11.93
N LEU A 6 1.90 -3.76 -11.61
CA LEU A 6 2.34 -2.70 -12.49
C LEU A 6 3.84 -2.87 -12.78
N ASN A 7 4.22 -2.86 -14.04
CA ASN A 7 5.62 -2.84 -14.46
C ASN A 7 5.85 -1.64 -15.39
N ARG A 8 6.71 -0.71 -14.96
CA ARG A 8 7.25 0.39 -15.76
C ARG A 8 8.76 0.34 -15.56
N GLY A 9 9.53 0.47 -16.65
CA GLY A 9 11.01 0.46 -16.60
C GLY A 9 11.61 1.59 -15.76
N TYR A 10 12.92 1.85 -15.94
CA TYR A 10 13.62 2.93 -15.23
C TYR A 10 12.99 4.29 -15.52
N SER A 11 12.50 4.99 -14.48
CA SER A 11 11.92 6.32 -14.63
C SER A 11 11.96 7.10 -13.32
N ALA A 12 12.65 8.24 -13.29
CA ALA A 12 12.50 9.23 -12.24
C ALA A 12 11.13 9.90 -12.39
N SER A 13 10.10 9.33 -11.79
CA SER A 13 8.71 9.72 -12.02
C SER A 13 7.82 9.48 -10.81
N THR A 14 6.75 10.26 -10.74
CA THR A 14 5.67 10.04 -9.78
C THR A 14 4.54 9.29 -10.48
N PHE A 15 4.19 8.13 -9.95
CA PHE A 15 3.06 7.32 -10.40
C PHE A 15 1.90 7.46 -9.43
N TRP A 16 0.70 7.62 -9.98
CA TRP A 16 -0.54 7.62 -9.22
C TRP A 16 -1.36 6.40 -9.58
N LEU A 17 -1.74 5.63 -8.57
CA LEU A 17 -2.59 4.46 -8.71
C LEU A 17 -3.89 4.72 -7.97
N ARG A 18 -5.02 4.63 -8.68
CA ARG A 18 -6.34 4.54 -8.05
C ARG A 18 -6.64 3.06 -7.84
N ILE A 19 -6.92 2.70 -6.61
CA ILE A 19 -7.26 1.33 -6.22
C ILE A 19 -8.69 1.39 -5.72
N ARG A 20 -9.58 0.66 -6.39
CA ARG A 20 -10.95 0.44 -5.93
C ARG A 20 -10.98 -0.88 -5.17
N ILE A 21 -11.40 -0.81 -3.92
CA ILE A 21 -11.53 -1.95 -3.03
C ILE A 21 -13.03 -2.15 -2.82
N ASP A 22 -13.58 -3.22 -3.40
CA ASP A 22 -14.96 -3.59 -3.14
C ASP A 22 -15.02 -4.45 -1.85
N PRO A 23 -16.07 -4.31 -1.04
CA PRO A 23 -16.18 -5.02 0.23
C PRO A 23 -16.46 -6.50 0.00
N GLU A 24 -15.50 -7.37 0.32
CA GLU A 24 -15.68 -8.82 0.37
C GLU A 24 -15.85 -9.27 1.83
N GLY A 25 -17.10 -9.30 2.30
CA GLY A 25 -17.42 -9.71 3.68
C GLY A 25 -17.21 -8.61 4.73
N ALA A 26 -17.64 -8.90 5.97
CA ALA A 26 -17.46 -8.01 7.12
C ALA A 26 -16.12 -8.30 7.79
N THR A 27 -15.06 -7.73 7.24
CA THR A 27 -13.75 -7.67 7.90
C THR A 27 -13.63 -6.35 8.64
N ASP A 28 -12.97 -6.32 9.81
CA ASP A 28 -12.78 -5.09 10.61
C ASP A 28 -11.54 -4.29 10.17
N ARG A 29 -10.56 -4.96 9.56
CA ARG A 29 -9.28 -4.35 9.14
C ARG A 29 -8.78 -4.93 7.83
N LEU A 30 -8.47 -4.04 6.90
CA LEU A 30 -7.86 -4.39 5.63
C LEU A 30 -6.41 -3.92 5.61
N ILE A 31 -5.52 -4.78 5.12
CA ILE A 31 -4.11 -4.50 4.91
C ILE A 31 -3.89 -4.34 3.40
N LEU A 32 -3.57 -3.11 2.98
CA LEU A 32 -3.03 -2.87 1.64
C LEU A 32 -1.52 -3.07 1.69
N ARG A 33 -1.06 -4.15 1.09
CA ARG A 33 0.35 -4.51 0.96
C ARG A 33 0.88 -4.03 -0.38
N VAL A 34 1.99 -3.31 -0.33
CA VAL A 34 2.73 -2.85 -1.50
C VAL A 34 4.07 -3.58 -1.54
N ARG A 35 4.39 -4.20 -2.67
CA ARG A 35 5.67 -4.86 -2.92
C ARG A 35 6.30 -4.32 -4.19
N PRO A 36 7.63 -4.31 -4.30
CA PRO A 36 8.62 -4.68 -3.28
C PRO A 36 8.90 -3.54 -2.30
N ASN A 37 9.70 -3.81 -1.29
CA ASN A 37 9.91 -2.88 -0.17
C ASN A 37 10.94 -1.77 -0.44
N TYR A 38 11.68 -1.84 -1.54
CA TYR A 38 12.70 -0.87 -1.95
C TYR A 38 12.14 0.39 -2.62
N LEU A 39 10.82 0.61 -2.60
CA LEU A 39 10.22 1.83 -3.13
C LEU A 39 10.58 3.04 -2.25
N ASP A 40 11.01 4.12 -2.90
CA ASP A 40 11.60 5.28 -2.22
C ASP A 40 10.57 5.99 -1.34
N GLU A 41 9.45 6.38 -1.94
CA GLU A 41 8.33 7.04 -1.26
C GLU A 41 6.99 6.49 -1.79
N VAL A 42 6.15 6.06 -0.86
CA VAL A 42 4.80 5.59 -1.09
C VAL A 42 3.85 6.31 -0.14
N VAL A 43 2.94 7.10 -0.71
CA VAL A 43 1.92 7.82 0.06
C VAL A 43 0.54 7.27 -0.26
N LEU A 44 -0.15 6.80 0.77
CA LEU A 44 -1.54 6.38 0.69
C LEU A 44 -2.46 7.54 1.07
N PHE A 45 -3.36 7.91 0.17
CA PHE A 45 -4.46 8.82 0.42
C PHE A 45 -5.77 8.05 0.48
N ASP A 46 -6.45 8.16 1.62
CA ASP A 46 -7.78 7.60 1.86
C ASP A 46 -8.74 8.72 2.24
N PRO A 47 -9.70 9.09 1.37
CA PRO A 47 -10.67 10.14 1.68
C PRO A 47 -11.56 9.81 2.87
N MET A 48 -11.72 8.54 3.22
CA MET A 48 -12.56 8.12 4.33
C MET A 48 -11.85 8.20 5.69
N ASP A 49 -10.51 8.25 5.72
CA ASP A 49 -9.72 8.41 6.95
C ASP A 49 -9.62 9.89 7.39
N GLY A 50 -9.97 10.83 6.51
CA GLY A 50 -10.03 12.27 6.82
C GLY A 50 -8.68 12.93 7.16
N ARG A 51 -7.56 12.19 7.09
CA ARG A 51 -6.22 12.71 7.36
C ARG A 51 -5.73 13.57 6.19
N ALA A 52 -5.57 14.87 6.43
CA ALA A 52 -4.92 15.76 5.49
C ALA A 52 -3.43 15.38 5.35
N GLY A 53 -3.04 14.86 4.17
CA GLY A 53 -1.65 14.53 3.84
C GLY A 53 -1.36 13.05 3.55
N GLY A 54 -2.31 12.16 3.83
CA GLY A 54 -2.12 10.71 3.61
C GLY A 54 -1.16 10.06 4.60
N THR A 55 -0.99 8.74 4.49
CA THR A 55 0.00 7.97 5.26
C THR A 55 1.22 7.72 4.40
N VAL A 56 2.40 8.18 4.83
CA VAL A 56 3.67 8.01 4.12
C VAL A 56 4.41 6.77 4.62
N ARG A 57 4.95 5.97 3.70
CA ARG A 57 5.88 4.85 3.91
C ARG A 57 6.91 4.86 2.77
N GLY A 58 8.03 4.14 2.91
CA GLY A 58 9.09 4.13 1.88
C GLY A 58 10.47 4.11 2.52
N ASP A 59 11.52 3.86 1.76
CA ASP A 59 12.88 3.78 2.30
C ASP A 59 13.42 5.13 2.83
N GLU A 60 13.02 6.25 2.23
CA GLU A 60 13.39 7.59 2.68
C GLU A 60 12.80 7.86 4.08
N GLN A 61 11.63 7.29 4.38
CA GLN A 61 11.02 7.34 5.71
C GLN A 61 11.66 6.31 6.68
N ARG A 62 12.16 5.18 6.18
CA ARG A 62 12.85 4.15 7.00
C ARG A 62 14.18 4.63 7.59
N ALA A 63 14.83 5.62 7.00
CA ALA A 63 16.04 6.23 7.56
C ALA A 63 15.80 6.91 8.93
N GLN A 64 14.54 7.17 9.30
CA GLN A 64 14.16 7.88 10.54
C GLN A 64 13.57 6.97 11.64
N ASP A 65 13.04 5.78 11.31
CA ASP A 65 12.37 4.88 12.27
C ASP A 65 13.18 3.60 12.56
N ARG A 66 13.38 3.28 13.85
CA ARG A 66 14.17 2.10 14.32
C ARG A 66 13.46 0.75 14.20
N TYR A 67 12.24 0.70 13.64
CA TYR A 67 11.45 -0.53 13.52
C TYR A 67 11.35 -0.95 12.04
N GLN A 68 12.08 -2.02 11.69
CA GLN A 68 12.26 -2.49 10.32
C GLN A 68 11.17 -3.51 9.94
N SER A 69 9.99 -3.05 9.55
CA SER A 69 9.08 -3.96 8.84
C SER A 69 9.55 -4.09 7.39
N LEU A 70 9.76 -5.33 6.95
CA LEU A 70 10.18 -5.65 5.58
C LEU A 70 9.07 -5.36 4.56
N ASN A 71 7.83 -5.10 4.99
CA ASN A 71 6.67 -4.93 4.11
C ASN A 71 6.13 -3.50 4.16
N LEU A 72 5.78 -2.94 2.98
CA LEU A 72 5.07 -1.67 2.89
C LEU A 72 3.56 -1.93 3.07
N ASN A 73 3.16 -2.08 4.33
CA ASN A 73 1.76 -2.34 4.70
C ASN A 73 1.07 -1.05 5.15
N PHE A 74 -0.14 -0.84 4.64
CA PHE A 74 -1.04 0.22 5.08
C PHE A 74 -2.31 -0.40 5.67
N THR A 75 -2.66 0.02 6.88
CA THR A 75 -3.91 -0.41 7.51
C THR A 75 -5.02 0.54 7.10
N LEU A 76 -6.08 -0.03 6.53
CA LEU A 76 -7.31 0.64 6.16
C LEU A 76 -8.41 0.17 7.11
N ALA A 77 -9.24 1.09 7.59
CA ALA A 77 -10.50 0.72 8.23
C ALA A 77 -11.33 -0.03 7.18
N ALA A 78 -11.72 -1.27 7.47
CA ALA A 78 -12.60 -1.99 6.57
C ALA A 78 -14.03 -1.45 6.70
N GLY A 79 -14.79 -1.58 5.63
CA GLY A 79 -16.13 -1.01 5.55
C GLY A 79 -17.01 -1.78 4.60
N ASN A 80 -18.31 -1.52 4.70
CA ASN A 80 -19.37 -2.27 4.02
C ASN A 80 -19.67 -1.69 2.61
N ALA A 81 -18.91 -0.67 2.20
CA ALA A 81 -19.09 0.05 0.95
C ALA A 81 -17.77 0.07 0.17
N PRO A 82 -17.82 0.12 -1.18
CA PRO A 82 -16.64 0.31 -1.99
C PRO A 82 -15.83 1.53 -1.56
N ARG A 83 -14.52 1.36 -1.42
CA ARG A 83 -13.58 2.44 -1.10
C ARG A 83 -12.61 2.63 -2.26
N ASP A 84 -12.46 3.88 -2.68
CA ASP A 84 -11.36 4.29 -3.54
C ASP A 84 -10.22 4.83 -2.66
N VAL A 85 -9.00 4.33 -2.90
CA VAL A 85 -7.77 4.88 -2.32
C VAL A 85 -6.80 5.24 -3.43
N TRP A 86 -5.93 6.21 -3.15
CA TRP A 86 -4.90 6.66 -4.08
C TRP A 86 -3.54 6.37 -3.50
N LEU A 87 -2.69 5.75 -4.30
CA LEU A 87 -1.30 5.50 -3.97
C LEU A 87 -0.43 6.39 -4.86
N ARG A 88 0.34 7.28 -4.24
CA ARG A 88 1.41 8.02 -4.92
C ARG A 88 2.71 7.28 -4.67
N ILE A 89 3.38 6.88 -5.75
CA ILE A 89 4.69 6.24 -5.69
C ILE A 89 5.68 7.15 -6.39
N ARG A 90 6.72 7.57 -5.68
CA ARG A 90 7.89 8.23 -6.25
C ARG A 90 9.06 7.28 -6.12
N THR A 91 9.73 7.03 -7.24
CA THR A 91 11.00 6.30 -7.27
C THR A 91 11.90 6.88 -8.35
N ASP A 92 13.20 6.81 -8.15
CA ASP A 92 14.23 7.10 -9.16
C ASP A 92 14.73 5.85 -9.90
N SER A 93 14.11 4.69 -9.65
CA SER A 93 14.54 3.38 -10.13
C SER A 93 13.49 2.69 -11.04
N THR A 94 13.66 1.39 -11.26
CA THR A 94 12.69 0.56 -11.98
C THR A 94 11.45 0.35 -11.13
N LEU A 95 10.28 0.63 -11.70
CA LEU A 95 9.00 0.48 -11.02
C LEU A 95 8.36 -0.87 -11.34
N LEU A 96 8.62 -1.87 -10.49
CA LEU A 96 7.78 -3.06 -10.39
C LEU A 96 6.96 -2.93 -9.12
N VAL A 97 5.62 -2.89 -9.21
CA VAL A 97 4.75 -2.77 -8.03
C VAL A 97 3.69 -3.87 -8.07
N ALA A 98 3.66 -4.70 -7.04
CA ALA A 98 2.57 -5.63 -6.76
C ALA A 98 1.74 -5.10 -5.58
N LEU A 99 0.43 -5.12 -5.75
CA LEU A 99 -0.54 -4.68 -4.74
C LEU A 99 -1.42 -5.85 -4.33
N GLU A 100 -1.58 -6.00 -3.02
CA GLU A 100 -2.47 -7.00 -2.42
C GLU A 100 -3.35 -6.34 -1.37
N ALA A 101 -4.65 -6.61 -1.42
CA ALA A 101 -5.60 -6.25 -0.36
C ALA A 101 -5.97 -7.53 0.39
N LEU A 102 -5.54 -7.61 1.65
CA LEU A 102 -5.65 -8.78 2.51
C LEU A 102 -6.42 -8.41 3.78
N ASP A 103 -7.15 -9.35 4.37
CA ASP A 103 -7.52 -9.21 5.77
C ASP A 103 -6.28 -9.35 6.69
N LEU A 104 -6.44 -9.06 7.98
CA LEU A 104 -5.32 -9.11 8.93
C LEU A 104 -4.73 -10.53 9.06
N ASP A 105 -5.57 -11.58 9.06
CA ASP A 105 -5.13 -12.96 9.26
C ASP A 105 -4.40 -13.51 8.01
N GLU A 106 -4.86 -13.13 6.82
CA GLU A 106 -4.18 -13.34 5.55
C GLU A 106 -2.82 -12.64 5.52
N ALA A 107 -2.75 -11.37 5.95
CA ALA A 107 -1.50 -10.62 5.99
C ALA A 107 -0.48 -11.24 6.95
N ILE A 108 -0.91 -11.69 8.13
CA ILE A 108 -0.03 -12.39 9.10
C ILE A 108 0.48 -13.70 8.50
N ARG A 109 -0.41 -14.52 7.92
CA ARG A 109 -0.03 -15.79 7.28
C ARG A 109 0.97 -15.58 6.14
N ALA A 110 0.79 -14.53 5.34
CA ALA A 110 1.67 -14.18 4.25
C ALA A 110 3.05 -13.62 4.68
N ASP A 111 3.24 -13.29 5.96
CA ASP A 111 4.52 -12.83 6.52
C ASP A 111 5.31 -13.96 7.18
N THR A 112 4.64 -15.07 7.51
CA THR A 112 5.25 -16.26 8.16
C THR A 112 5.70 -17.35 7.19
N LEU A 113 5.44 -17.19 5.88
CA LEU A 113 5.82 -18.11 4.80
C LEU A 113 7.03 -17.58 4.03
#